data_AF-A0A0A9YFF6-F1
#
_entry.id   AF-A0A0A9YFF6-F1
#
_cell.length_a   1.000
_cell.length_b   1.000
_cell.length_c   1.000
_cell.angle_alpha   90.00
_cell.angle_beta   90.00
_cell.angle_gamma   90.00
#
_symmetry.space_group_name_H-M   'P 1'
#
loop_
_entity.id
_entity.type
_entity.pdbx_description
1 polymer ?
#
loop_
_entity_poly.entity_id
_entity_poly.type
_entity_poly.pdbx_seq_one_letter_code
_entity_poly.pdbx_strand_id
1 'polypeptide(L)'
;LELRNLHVGGLFHDEEEIQMTNSVPNFVGSMQQFTYNGVLYFEQARTMSGATEHAGSHLPRIQVTATFSKRDHQLVHHPVTFKSKHTFVGLPVLKAYSGPNIYFQFKTREPSGLILYNAGREQDFIAIELVNGHVVYTFDLGDGAVRVKDNARSALND
;
A
#
# COMPACT_ATOMS: atom_id res chain seq x y z
N LEU A 1 27.25 13.05 12.33
CA LEU A 1 26.72 12.67 11.01
C LEU A 1 25.89 13.85 10.52
N GLU A 2 26.38 14.67 9.59
CA GLU A 2 25.58 15.75 9.00
C GLU A 2 24.79 15.18 7.82
N LEU A 3 23.50 14.92 8.03
CA LEU A 3 22.58 14.61 6.94
C LEU A 3 22.23 15.93 6.26
N ARG A 4 22.67 16.09 5.00
CA ARG A 4 22.47 17.34 4.24
C ARG A 4 21.08 17.44 3.61
N ASN A 5 20.57 16.32 3.10
CA ASN A 5 19.29 16.25 2.40
C ASN A 5 18.48 15.03 2.85
N LEU A 6 17.15 15.19 2.89
CA LEU A 6 16.19 14.12 3.14
C LEU A 6 15.26 14.02 1.92
N HIS A 7 15.24 12.85 1.29
CA HIS A 7 14.43 12.57 0.12
C HIS A 7 13.34 11.57 0.47
N VAL A 8 12.13 11.78 -0.06
CA VAL A 8 10.95 10.94 0.21
C VAL A 8 10.26 10.65 -1.12
N GLY A 9 9.98 9.37 -1.38
CA GLY A 9 9.34 8.90 -2.61
C GLY A 9 10.28 8.69 -3.81
N GLY A 10 11.46 9.31 -3.80
CA GLY A 10 12.48 9.12 -4.83
C GLY A 10 13.64 10.07 -4.64
N LEU A 11 14.72 9.84 -5.37
CA LEU A 11 15.90 10.71 -5.37
C LEU A 11 15.89 11.58 -6.63
N PHE A 12 15.99 12.90 -6.46
CA PHE A 12 16.22 13.83 -7.56
C PHE A 12 17.73 13.85 -7.83
N HIS A 13 18.13 13.54 -9.06
CA HIS A 13 19.52 13.62 -9.50
C HIS A 13 19.57 14.57 -10.71
N ASP A 14 20.36 15.63 -10.62
CA ASP A 14 20.82 16.35 -11.81
C ASP A 14 21.89 15.47 -12.47
N GLU A 15 21.48 14.71 -13.48
CA GLU A 15 22.19 13.91 -14.51
C GLU A 15 23.61 13.28 -14.31
N GLU A 16 24.36 13.46 -13.21
CA GLU A 16 25.77 13.01 -13.14
C GLU A 16 26.17 12.04 -12.00
N GLU A 17 25.29 11.64 -11.07
CA GLU A 17 25.65 10.68 -10.02
C GLU A 17 24.97 9.30 -10.19
N ILE A 18 25.13 8.71 -11.39
CA ILE A 18 24.45 7.47 -11.83
C ILE A 18 24.97 6.19 -11.11
N GLN A 19 25.90 6.27 -10.15
CA GLN A 19 26.59 5.06 -9.66
C GLN A 19 26.00 4.39 -8.41
N MET A 20 24.98 4.95 -7.73
CA MET A 20 24.45 4.32 -6.50
C MET A 20 22.99 3.82 -6.52
N THR A 21 22.13 4.19 -7.49
CA THR A 21 20.67 3.91 -7.37
C THR A 21 20.05 3.10 -8.50
N ASN A 22 20.84 2.57 -9.44
CA ASN A 22 20.31 1.76 -10.56
C ASN A 22 19.67 0.42 -10.15
N SER A 23 19.59 0.08 -8.86
CA SER A 23 18.99 -1.17 -8.37
C SER A 23 17.58 -1.04 -7.81
N VAL A 24 17.07 0.17 -7.53
CA VAL A 24 15.75 0.36 -6.91
C VAL A 24 14.95 1.46 -7.62
N PRO A 25 13.76 1.15 -8.16
CA PRO A 25 12.89 2.15 -8.77
C PRO A 25 12.33 3.15 -7.74
N ASN A 26 12.03 4.38 -8.17
CA ASN A 26 11.32 5.37 -7.35
C ASN A 26 9.92 4.87 -6.95
N PHE A 27 9.40 5.38 -5.83
CA PHE A 27 8.08 5.02 -5.33
C PHE A 27 6.98 5.57 -6.23
N VAL A 28 6.06 4.68 -6.65
CA VAL A 28 4.85 5.02 -7.37
C VAL A 28 3.66 4.64 -6.49
N GLY A 29 2.93 5.63 -5.98
CA GLY A 29 1.81 5.41 -5.08
C GLY A 29 1.45 6.65 -4.26
N SER A 30 0.63 6.46 -3.23
CA SER A 30 0.25 7.52 -2.28
C SER A 30 0.98 7.34 -0.96
N MET A 31 1.45 8.43 -0.36
CA MET A 31 2.10 8.43 0.97
C MET A 31 1.44 9.50 1.85
N GLN A 32 1.27 9.21 3.15
CA GLN A 32 0.65 10.13 4.10
C GLN A 32 1.42 10.15 5.43
N GLN A 33 1.26 11.23 6.20
CA GLN A 33 1.74 11.35 7.58
C GLN A 33 3.25 11.15 7.81
N PHE A 34 4.10 11.54 6.85
CA PHE A 34 5.55 11.48 7.05
C PHE A 34 5.99 12.41 8.19
N THR A 35 6.52 11.79 9.25
CA THR A 35 6.95 12.46 10.47
C THR A 35 8.44 12.19 10.70
N TYR A 36 9.22 13.24 10.95
CA TYR A 36 10.62 13.12 11.33
C TYR A 36 10.93 14.10 12.46
N ASN A 37 11.53 13.60 13.55
CA ASN A 37 11.79 14.36 14.78
C ASN A 37 10.57 15.13 15.31
N GLY A 38 9.37 14.54 15.22
CA GLY A 38 8.12 15.16 15.67
C GLY A 38 7.52 16.18 14.70
N VAL A 39 8.14 16.41 13.54
CA VAL A 39 7.67 17.36 12.53
C VAL A 39 6.90 16.63 11.41
N LEU A 40 5.69 17.11 11.11
CA LEU A 40 4.81 16.60 10.04
C LEU A 40 5.14 17.25 8.70
N TYR A 41 6.11 16.70 7.97
CA TYR A 41 6.67 17.34 6.78
C TYR A 41 5.70 17.40 5.59
N PHE A 42 4.83 16.41 5.38
CA PHE A 42 3.83 16.49 4.30
C PHE A 42 2.76 17.56 4.55
N GLU A 43 2.42 17.80 5.80
CA GLU A 43 1.48 18.86 6.18
C GLU A 43 2.12 20.24 5.98
N GLN A 44 3.38 20.41 6.42
CA GLN A 44 4.15 21.63 6.18
C GLN A 44 4.32 21.91 4.68
N ALA A 45 4.70 20.89 3.91
CA ALA A 45 4.84 20.98 2.46
C ALA A 45 3.55 21.45 1.78
N ARG A 46 2.39 20.90 2.19
CA ARG A 46 1.07 21.30 1.69
C ARG A 46 0.72 22.75 2.01
N THR A 47 1.13 23.24 3.18
CA THR A 47 0.90 24.64 3.56
C THR A 47 1.85 25.61 2.85
N MET A 48 3.07 25.16 2.52
CA MET A 48 4.11 25.98 1.88
C MET A 48 4.01 26.04 0.36
N SER A 49 3.33 25.07 -0.29
CA SER A 49 3.11 25.04 -1.74
C SER A 49 2.30 26.21 -2.32
N GLY A 50 1.95 27.23 -1.52
CA GLY A 50 1.36 28.50 -1.96
C GLY A 50 1.95 29.75 -1.30
N ALA A 51 3.02 29.64 -0.51
CA ALA A 51 3.65 30.78 0.16
C ALA A 51 4.86 31.29 -0.67
N THR A 52 4.82 32.56 -1.07
CA THR A 52 5.98 33.24 -1.66
C THR A 52 7.09 33.34 -0.63
N GLU A 53 8.30 32.95 -1.04
CA GLU A 53 9.51 32.89 -0.22
C GLU A 53 9.66 34.14 0.66
N HIS A 54 9.48 33.99 1.97
CA HIS A 54 9.87 35.03 2.91
C HIS A 54 11.35 34.83 3.22
N ALA A 55 12.17 35.61 2.52
CA ALA A 55 13.61 35.69 2.75
C ALA A 55 13.90 36.03 4.22
N GLY A 56 14.38 35.05 4.99
CA GLY A 56 14.80 35.24 6.38
C GLY A 56 14.40 34.15 7.38
N SER A 57 13.65 33.13 6.98
CA SER A 57 13.23 32.07 7.91
C SER A 57 14.17 30.86 7.88
N HIS A 58 14.63 30.36 9.05
CA HIS A 58 15.39 29.11 9.22
C HIS A 58 14.58 27.84 8.90
N LEU A 59 13.52 27.95 8.10
CA LEU A 59 12.66 26.83 7.75
C LEU A 59 13.33 25.95 6.69
N PRO A 60 13.09 24.63 6.74
CA PRO A 60 13.61 23.72 5.74
C PRO A 60 13.05 24.09 4.36
N ARG A 61 13.92 24.16 3.35
CA ARG A 61 13.52 24.37 1.96
C ARG A 61 12.88 23.08 1.44
N ILE A 62 11.56 23.06 1.32
CA ILE A 62 10.81 21.90 0.85
C ILE A 62 10.45 22.08 -0.63
N GLN A 63 10.89 21.15 -1.47
CA GLN A 63 10.51 21.08 -2.88
C GLN A 63 9.59 19.87 -3.09
N VAL A 64 8.47 20.09 -3.79
CA VAL A 64 7.46 19.05 -4.03
C VAL A 64 7.14 19.00 -5.52
N THR A 65 7.29 17.82 -6.12
CA THR A 65 6.82 17.52 -7.49
C THR A 65 5.57 16.64 -7.50
N ALA A 66 5.17 16.11 -6.33
CA ALA A 66 3.95 15.34 -6.14
C ALA A 66 2.71 16.26 -6.01
N THR A 67 1.53 15.71 -6.27
CA THR A 67 0.27 16.41 -6.06
C THR A 67 -0.34 16.07 -4.71
N PHE A 68 -0.87 17.07 -4.00
CA PHE A 68 -1.68 16.84 -2.80
C PHE A 68 -3.14 16.65 -3.20
N SER A 69 -3.59 15.41 -3.30
CA SER A 69 -5.01 15.10 -3.49
C SER A 69 -5.74 15.02 -2.14
N LYS A 70 -7.03 15.33 -2.12
CA LYS A 70 -7.91 14.92 -1.01
C LYS A 70 -7.95 13.39 -1.03
N ARG A 71 -7.92 12.74 0.15
CA ARG A 71 -7.98 11.27 0.34
C ARG A 71 -8.64 10.61 -0.86
N ASP A 72 -7.82 10.05 -1.74
CA ASP A 72 -8.33 9.41 -2.93
C ASP A 72 -8.84 8.04 -2.52
N HIS A 73 -10.09 8.00 -2.05
CA HIS A 73 -10.76 6.78 -1.61
C HIS A 73 -11.03 5.81 -2.80
N GLN A 74 -10.52 6.09 -4.00
CA GLN A 74 -10.97 5.47 -5.24
C GLN A 74 -9.87 5.24 -6.29
N LEU A 75 -8.61 5.10 -5.92
CA LEU A 75 -7.61 4.52 -6.83
C LEU A 75 -7.82 2.99 -6.96
N VAL A 76 -8.95 2.61 -7.57
CA VAL A 76 -9.17 1.27 -8.12
C VAL A 76 -8.50 1.27 -9.50
N HIS A 77 -7.21 0.94 -9.54
CA HIS A 77 -6.49 0.74 -10.80
C HIS A 77 -7.18 -0.38 -11.59
N HIS A 78 -7.88 -0.03 -12.68
CA HIS A 78 -8.48 -0.96 -13.66
C HIS A 78 -9.22 -2.17 -13.03
N PRO A 79 -10.47 -2.00 -12.55
CA PRO A 79 -11.21 -3.08 -11.93
C PRO A 79 -11.45 -4.26 -12.90
N VAL A 80 -11.34 -5.48 -12.38
CA VAL A 80 -11.71 -6.72 -13.08
C VAL A 80 -12.97 -7.30 -12.47
N THR A 81 -13.94 -7.67 -13.30
CA THR A 81 -15.22 -8.24 -12.85
C THR A 81 -15.24 -9.76 -13.03
N PHE A 82 -15.40 -10.48 -11.93
CA PHE A 82 -15.64 -11.94 -11.91
C PHE A 82 -17.13 -12.21 -12.06
N LYS A 83 -17.58 -12.56 -13.27
CA LYS A 83 -19.01 -12.68 -13.61
C LYS A 83 -19.68 -13.97 -13.11
N SER A 84 -18.91 -14.93 -12.61
CA SER A 84 -19.38 -16.25 -12.17
C SER A 84 -18.50 -16.80 -11.04
N LYS A 85 -19.09 -17.66 -10.19
CA LYS A 85 -18.39 -18.38 -9.11
C LYS A 85 -17.32 -19.35 -9.61
N HIS A 86 -17.31 -19.64 -10.91
CA HIS A 86 -16.33 -20.51 -11.56
C HIS A 86 -15.20 -19.74 -12.28
N THR A 87 -15.25 -18.40 -12.30
CA THR A 87 -14.22 -17.58 -12.93
C THR A 87 -13.09 -17.33 -11.92
N PHE A 88 -11.85 -17.60 -12.34
CA PHE A 88 -10.65 -17.33 -11.54
C PHE A 88 -9.50 -16.88 -12.45
N VAL A 89 -8.47 -16.29 -11.85
CA VAL A 89 -7.21 -15.95 -12.52
C VAL A 89 -6.08 -16.66 -11.78
N GLY A 90 -5.32 -17.48 -12.50
CA GLY A 90 -4.09 -18.07 -11.97
C GLY A 90 -2.97 -17.05 -11.97
N LEU A 91 -2.37 -16.81 -10.80
CA LEU A 91 -1.23 -15.91 -10.63
C LEU A 91 0.05 -16.72 -10.38
N PRO A 92 1.25 -16.16 -10.67
CA PRO A 92 2.49 -16.78 -10.23
C PRO A 92 2.48 -17.02 -8.73
N VAL A 93 2.96 -18.19 -8.29
CA VAL A 93 3.02 -18.55 -6.87
C VAL A 93 3.80 -17.47 -6.11
N LEU A 94 3.18 -16.92 -5.05
CA LEU A 94 3.81 -15.94 -4.17
C LEU A 94 5.06 -16.58 -3.53
N LYS A 95 6.24 -16.18 -3.99
CA LYS A 95 7.50 -16.54 -3.37
C LYS A 95 7.73 -15.62 -2.17
N ALA A 96 7.09 -15.94 -1.05
CA ALA A 96 7.17 -15.17 0.18
C ALA A 96 8.51 -15.41 0.91
N TYR A 97 9.61 -14.79 0.44
CA TYR A 97 10.92 -14.95 1.07
C TYR A 97 11.11 -14.10 2.35
N SER A 98 10.19 -13.20 2.69
CA SER A 98 10.16 -12.43 3.94
C SER A 98 8.91 -11.54 3.95
N GLY A 99 7.84 -11.95 4.65
CA GLY A 99 6.65 -11.12 4.90
C GLY A 99 5.86 -10.68 3.66
N PRO A 100 4.91 -11.49 3.14
CA PRO A 100 4.11 -11.10 1.99
C PRO A 100 3.19 -9.93 2.36
N ASN A 101 3.27 -8.84 1.59
CA ASN A 101 2.34 -7.71 1.70
C ASN A 101 1.34 -7.79 0.54
N ILE A 102 0.08 -8.10 0.84
CA ILE A 102 -0.99 -8.21 -0.14
C ILE A 102 -2.00 -7.08 0.12
N TYR A 103 -2.27 -6.28 -0.91
CA TYR A 103 -3.27 -5.21 -0.86
C TYR A 103 -4.21 -5.34 -2.05
N PHE A 104 -5.53 -5.30 -1.78
CA PHE A 104 -6.57 -5.26 -2.80
C PHE A 104 -7.80 -4.53 -2.27
N GLN A 105 -8.66 -4.10 -3.18
CA GLN A 105 -10.01 -3.57 -2.89
C GLN A 105 -11.01 -4.46 -3.63
N PHE A 106 -12.17 -4.71 -3.02
CA PHE A 106 -13.22 -5.52 -3.63
C PHE A 106 -14.58 -4.82 -3.49
N LYS A 107 -15.52 -5.19 -4.36
CA LYS A 107 -16.93 -4.85 -4.24
C LYS A 107 -17.76 -6.05 -4.70
N THR A 108 -18.75 -6.45 -3.90
CA THR A 108 -19.60 -7.60 -4.22
C THR A 108 -20.94 -7.48 -3.50
N ARG A 109 -21.99 -8.06 -4.09
CA ARG A 109 -23.29 -8.25 -3.41
C ARG A 109 -23.42 -9.65 -2.81
N GLU A 110 -22.55 -10.58 -3.19
CA GLU A 110 -22.56 -11.94 -2.67
C GLU A 110 -22.04 -11.95 -1.22
N PRO A 111 -22.73 -12.63 -0.29
CA PRO A 111 -22.33 -12.67 1.11
C PRO A 111 -21.16 -13.62 1.40
N SER A 112 -20.87 -14.55 0.49
CA SER A 112 -19.82 -15.54 0.68
C SER A 112 -19.08 -15.88 -0.62
N GLY A 113 -17.77 -16.09 -0.52
CA GLY A 113 -16.93 -16.46 -1.65
C GLY A 113 -15.44 -16.45 -1.32
N LEU A 114 -14.67 -17.29 -2.01
CA LEU A 114 -13.20 -17.28 -1.92
C LEU A 114 -12.64 -16.09 -2.70
N ILE A 115 -11.76 -15.30 -2.10
CA ILE A 115 -11.12 -14.14 -2.74
C ILE A 115 -9.69 -14.48 -3.16
N LEU A 116 -8.92 -15.10 -2.27
CA LEU A 116 -7.52 -15.48 -2.52
C LEU A 116 -7.25 -16.83 -1.88
N TYR A 117 -6.51 -17.69 -2.60
CA TYR A 117 -5.99 -18.94 -2.07
C TYR A 117 -4.61 -19.19 -2.64
N ASN A 118 -3.66 -19.54 -1.77
CA ASN A 118 -2.34 -19.98 -2.17
C ASN A 118 -1.96 -21.18 -1.30
N ALA A 119 -1.71 -22.32 -1.95
CA ALA A 119 -1.20 -23.52 -1.28
C ALA A 119 0.33 -23.50 -1.27
N GLY A 120 0.90 -23.84 -0.11
CA GLY A 120 2.32 -24.04 0.11
C GLY A 120 2.72 -25.51 -0.02
N ARG A 121 3.73 -25.93 0.75
CA ARG A 121 4.14 -27.34 0.83
C ARG A 121 3.27 -28.06 1.86
N GLU A 122 2.98 -29.33 1.60
CA GLU A 122 2.17 -30.18 2.49
C GLU A 122 0.80 -29.57 2.82
N GLN A 123 0.61 -29.11 4.06
CA GLN A 123 -0.65 -28.53 4.55
C GLN A 123 -0.59 -27.00 4.65
N ASP A 124 0.52 -26.37 4.27
CA ASP A 124 0.64 -24.92 4.35
C ASP A 124 -0.32 -24.25 3.37
N PHE A 125 -1.04 -23.24 3.83
CA PHE A 125 -1.87 -22.42 2.96
C PHE A 125 -2.12 -21.04 3.53
N ILE A 126 -2.51 -20.13 2.65
CA ILE A 126 -3.11 -18.85 2.98
C ILE A 126 -4.40 -18.71 2.18
N ALA A 127 -5.49 -18.38 2.86
CA ALA A 127 -6.81 -18.15 2.29
C ALA A 127 -7.41 -16.84 2.80
N ILE A 128 -8.03 -16.08 1.89
CA ILE A 128 -8.87 -14.93 2.23
C ILE A 128 -10.25 -15.20 1.64
N GLU A 129 -11.25 -15.19 2.51
CA GLU A 129 -12.62 -15.55 2.20
C GLU A 129 -13.56 -14.44 2.63
N LEU A 130 -14.69 -14.30 1.94
CA LEU A 130 -15.86 -13.63 2.46
C LEU A 130 -16.81 -14.70 3.04
N VAL A 131 -17.25 -14.52 4.28
CA VAL A 131 -18.19 -15.41 4.97
C VAL A 131 -19.24 -14.57 5.68
N ASN A 132 -20.49 -14.68 5.25
CA ASN A 132 -21.62 -13.91 5.77
C ASN A 132 -21.36 -12.39 5.77
N GLY A 133 -20.74 -11.90 4.69
CA GLY A 133 -20.41 -10.51 4.48
C GLY A 133 -19.14 -10.04 5.19
N HIS A 134 -18.41 -10.91 5.88
CA HIS A 134 -17.18 -10.55 6.58
C HIS A 134 -15.96 -11.22 5.95
N VAL A 135 -14.87 -10.46 5.83
CA VAL A 135 -13.57 -10.98 5.43
C VAL A 135 -13.01 -11.84 6.56
N VAL A 136 -12.55 -13.03 6.16
CA VAL A 136 -11.87 -13.97 7.03
C VAL A 136 -10.56 -14.40 6.39
N TYR A 137 -9.48 -14.18 7.11
CA TYR A 137 -8.15 -14.62 6.77
C TYR A 137 -7.86 -15.92 7.53
N THR A 138 -7.55 -17.00 6.81
CA THR A 138 -7.16 -18.29 7.40
C THR A 138 -5.81 -18.69 6.84
N PHE A 139 -4.90 -19.13 7.69
CA PHE A 139 -3.59 -19.62 7.26
C PHE A 139 -3.13 -20.78 8.13
N ASP A 140 -2.38 -21.69 7.51
CA ASP A 140 -1.61 -22.74 8.19
C ASP A 140 -0.20 -22.69 7.62
N LEU A 141 0.80 -22.68 8.50
CA LEU A 141 2.22 -22.60 8.16
C LEU A 141 3.03 -23.72 8.86
N GLY A 142 2.34 -24.80 9.25
CA GLY A 142 2.93 -25.98 9.90
C GLY A 142 2.50 -26.21 11.36
N ASP A 143 1.96 -25.17 12.01
CA ASP A 143 1.53 -25.22 13.42
C ASP A 143 0.01 -25.33 13.59
N GLY A 144 -0.72 -25.57 12.49
CA GLY A 144 -2.17 -25.66 12.46
C GLY A 144 -2.85 -24.37 12.04
N ALA A 145 -4.09 -24.52 11.57
CA ALA A 145 -4.86 -23.42 10.99
C ALA A 145 -5.25 -22.35 12.02
N VAL A 146 -4.87 -21.10 11.73
CA VAL A 146 -5.28 -19.89 12.45
C VAL A 146 -6.28 -19.12 11.61
N ARG A 147 -7.36 -18.63 12.23
CA ARG A 147 -8.44 -17.89 11.57
C ARG A 147 -8.65 -16.52 12.23
N VAL A 148 -8.59 -15.47 11.43
CA VAL A 148 -8.75 -14.07 11.85
C VAL A 148 -9.88 -13.43 11.04
N LYS A 149 -10.88 -12.89 11.72
CA LYS A 149 -12.00 -12.16 11.11
C LYS A 149 -11.71 -10.67 11.09
N ASP A 150 -12.26 -9.95 10.12
CA ASP A 150 -12.32 -8.49 10.16
C ASP A 150 -13.00 -7.95 11.43
N ASN A 151 -12.80 -6.66 11.69
CA ASN A 151 -13.41 -5.93 12.79
C ASN A 151 -14.60 -5.04 12.35
N ALA A 152 -15.13 -5.25 11.14
CA ALA A 152 -16.23 -4.47 10.61
C ALA A 152 -17.52 -4.77 11.39
N ARG A 153 -18.28 -3.71 11.70
CA ARG A 153 -19.55 -3.84 12.44
C ARG A 153 -20.71 -4.29 11.56
N SER A 154 -20.62 -4.01 10.26
CA SER A 154 -21.60 -4.38 9.25
C SER A 154 -20.96 -5.29 8.21
N ALA A 155 -21.81 -6.00 7.49
CA ALA A 155 -21.41 -6.76 6.31
C ALA A 155 -20.77 -5.84 5.25
N LEU A 156 -19.77 -6.37 4.55
CA LEU A 156 -18.93 -5.70 3.54
C LEU A 156 -19.41 -5.98 2.10
N ASN A 157 -20.55 -6.66 1.94
CA ASN A 157 -21.17 -6.92 0.64
C ASN A 157 -22.33 -5.94 0.36
N ASP A 158 -22.00 -4.67 0.13
CA ASP A 158 -22.95 -3.58 -0.14
C ASP A 158 -23.29 -3.34 -1.63
#